data_AF-A0ABC9SPT5-F1
#
_entry.id   AF-A0ABC9SPT5-F1
#
_cell.length_a   1.000
_cell.length_b   1.000
_cell.length_c   1.000
_cell.angle_alpha   90.00
_cell.angle_beta   90.00
_cell.angle_gamma   90.00
#
_symmetry.space_group_name_H-M   'P 1'
#
loop_
_entity.id
_entity.type
_entity.pdbx_description
1 polymer ?
#
loop_
_entity_poly.entity_id
_entity_poly.type
_entity_poly.pdbx_seq_one_letter_code
_entity_poly.pdbx_strand_id
1 'polypeptide(L)'
;MKNRFSKVALCTVPILMVSTFASSSMSAFAAEAKSPDLNVSQQVIGPYAESYIDIVQDRMKQRDKGSKLTGKPINMQEQIIDGWFLARFWIFKDQNNNHQTNRFISWFKDNIASSKGYNSIAEQMGLKIEAENDMDVTNIDYTSKTGDTIYNGISELKNYTGSTQKMKTDSFQRDYTKSESTSVTNGLQLGFKVAAKGVVALAGADFETSVTYNLSTTTTETNTISDKFTVPSQEVTLPPGHKAIVKHDLRKMVYSGTHDLKGDLIVSFNDKEIVQKFIYPNYREINLSDIRETMIEIDEWNHVNPVNFYELVGVKNHIKNGETLYIDTPAKFMFNGANPYYRATFTEYDGNNNPVQTKVLSENFKL
;
A
#
# COMPACT_ATOMS: atom_id res chain seq x y z
N MET A 1 5.72 55.30 -39.65
CA MET A 1 5.36 54.16 -38.77
C MET A 1 4.82 53.06 -39.68
N LYS A 2 5.56 52.14 -40.31
CA LYS A 2 6.52 51.10 -39.87
C LYS A 2 6.00 50.15 -38.77
N ASN A 3 5.80 48.90 -39.22
CA ASN A 3 5.76 47.60 -38.52
C ASN A 3 4.40 47.12 -37.97
N ARG A 4 4.00 45.84 -38.09
CA ARG A 4 4.56 44.66 -38.79
C ARG A 4 3.51 43.54 -38.75
N PHE A 5 3.42 42.79 -39.86
CA PHE A 5 2.88 41.44 -39.91
C PHE A 5 3.79 40.44 -39.17
N SER A 6 3.22 39.40 -38.57
CA SER A 6 3.85 38.08 -38.37
C SER A 6 2.71 37.04 -38.32
N LYS A 7 2.45 36.29 -39.39
CA LYS A 7 3.08 35.00 -39.75
C LYS A 7 3.06 34.00 -38.59
N VAL A 8 1.98 33.21 -38.53
CA VAL A 8 2.00 31.88 -37.90
C VAL A 8 2.18 30.88 -39.03
N ALA A 9 3.28 30.14 -38.97
CA ALA A 9 3.64 29.12 -39.94
C ALA A 9 2.88 27.82 -39.67
N LEU A 10 2.30 27.25 -40.73
CA LEU A 10 1.98 25.83 -40.80
C LEU A 10 3.29 25.02 -40.82
N CYS A 11 3.35 23.97 -40.01
CA CYS A 11 4.19 22.81 -40.30
C CYS A 11 3.42 21.54 -39.93
N THR A 12 3.24 20.69 -40.94
CA THR A 12 2.57 19.40 -40.93
C THR A 12 3.46 18.27 -40.38
N VAL A 13 2.84 17.45 -39.51
CA VAL A 13 2.98 16.01 -39.14
C VAL A 13 4.18 15.17 -39.65
N PRO A 14 4.63 14.15 -38.88
CA PRO A 14 4.08 12.81 -39.17
C PRO A 14 3.69 11.96 -37.95
N ILE A 15 2.70 11.13 -38.25
CA ILE A 15 2.12 10.01 -37.50
C ILE A 15 3.20 8.98 -37.12
N LEU A 16 3.19 8.50 -35.88
CA LEU A 16 3.46 7.09 -35.60
C LEU A 16 2.68 6.62 -34.38
N MET A 17 1.86 5.59 -34.61
CA MET A 17 1.04 4.86 -33.65
C MET A 17 1.89 4.06 -32.67
N VAL A 18 1.49 3.94 -31.40
CA VAL A 18 1.50 2.68 -30.62
C VAL A 18 0.46 2.76 -29.48
N SER A 19 -0.57 1.92 -29.62
CA SER A 19 -1.52 1.35 -28.64
C SER A 19 -1.84 2.11 -27.34
N THR A 20 -3.03 2.69 -27.30
CA THR A 20 -3.84 2.81 -26.07
C THR A 20 -4.25 1.40 -25.62
N PHE A 21 -3.72 0.93 -24.49
CA PHE A 21 -4.38 -0.14 -23.75
C PHE A 21 -5.67 0.43 -23.17
N ALA A 22 -6.79 0.08 -23.79
CA ALA A 22 -8.11 0.25 -23.21
C ALA A 22 -8.13 -0.45 -21.84
N SER A 23 -8.28 0.32 -20.78
CA SER A 23 -8.78 -0.21 -19.51
C SER A 23 -10.20 -0.69 -19.78
N SER A 24 -10.40 -2.00 -19.81
CA SER A 24 -11.73 -2.60 -19.82
C SER A 24 -12.41 -2.30 -18.48
N SER A 25 -13.09 -1.16 -18.40
CA SER A 25 -14.18 -0.96 -17.44
C SER A 25 -15.28 -1.95 -17.82
N MET A 26 -15.35 -3.08 -17.14
CA MET A 26 -16.54 -3.91 -17.17
C MET A 26 -17.66 -3.13 -16.49
N SER A 27 -18.44 -2.43 -17.31
CA SER A 27 -19.69 -1.80 -16.94
C SER A 27 -20.74 -2.25 -17.95
N ALA A 28 -21.50 -3.30 -17.62
CA ALA A 28 -22.84 -3.56 -18.15
C ALA A 28 -23.42 -4.85 -17.56
N PHE A 29 -24.04 -4.77 -16.39
CA PHE A 29 -25.15 -5.64 -16.04
C PHE A 29 -26.17 -4.81 -15.25
N ALA A 30 -26.91 -4.00 -16.00
CA ALA A 30 -28.23 -3.46 -15.65
C ALA A 30 -28.77 -2.72 -16.89
N ALA A 31 -29.07 -3.46 -17.95
CA ALA A 31 -29.96 -2.96 -18.99
C ALA A 31 -31.35 -3.50 -18.68
N GLU A 32 -32.19 -2.60 -18.17
CA GLU A 32 -33.61 -2.77 -17.91
C GLU A 32 -34.30 -3.12 -19.24
N ALA A 33 -34.76 -4.37 -19.38
CA ALA A 33 -35.56 -4.79 -20.52
C ALA A 33 -37.00 -4.27 -20.34
N LYS A 34 -37.40 -3.35 -21.21
CA LYS A 34 -38.81 -2.95 -21.39
C LYS A 34 -39.65 -4.17 -21.79
N SER A 35 -40.70 -4.47 -21.03
CA SER A 35 -41.72 -5.46 -21.38
C SER A 35 -42.55 -5.00 -22.59
N PRO A 36 -42.85 -5.88 -23.56
CA PRO A 36 -43.96 -5.68 -24.48
C PRO A 36 -45.24 -6.33 -23.91
N ASP A 37 -46.37 -5.62 -24.03
CA ASP A 37 -47.72 -6.14 -23.77
C ASP A 37 -47.99 -7.41 -24.58
N LEU A 38 -48.54 -8.46 -23.95
CA LEU A 38 -49.29 -9.54 -24.62
C LEU A 38 -50.24 -10.26 -23.64
N ASN A 39 -51.47 -10.44 -24.13
CA ASN A 39 -52.66 -10.97 -23.45
C ASN A 39 -52.59 -12.46 -23.07
N VAL A 40 -53.17 -12.76 -21.90
CA VAL A 40 -54.04 -13.90 -21.50
C VAL A 40 -53.64 -15.35 -21.82
N SER A 41 -53.62 -16.13 -20.73
CA SER A 41 -53.81 -17.59 -20.58
C SER A 41 -52.65 -18.53 -20.90
N GLN A 42 -51.85 -18.84 -19.88
CA GLN A 42 -51.54 -20.21 -19.43
C GLN A 42 -50.67 -20.15 -18.17
N GLN A 43 -51.13 -20.80 -17.09
CA GLN A 43 -50.36 -21.03 -15.88
C GLN A 43 -49.07 -21.80 -16.21
N VAL A 44 -47.94 -21.11 -16.18
CA VAL A 44 -46.63 -21.69 -15.95
C VAL A 44 -46.10 -21.00 -14.71
N ILE A 45 -45.96 -21.73 -13.61
CA ILE A 45 -45.32 -21.25 -12.39
C ILE A 45 -43.83 -21.07 -12.74
N GLY A 46 -43.44 -19.83 -13.05
CA GLY A 46 -42.06 -19.42 -13.29
C GLY A 46 -41.31 -19.13 -11.99
N PRO A 47 -39.96 -19.08 -12.03
CA PRO A 47 -39.09 -19.14 -10.85
C PRO A 47 -39.28 -17.90 -9.96
N TYR A 48 -39.14 -18.07 -8.65
CA TYR A 48 -39.15 -17.00 -7.66
C TYR A 48 -38.26 -15.84 -8.14
N ALA A 49 -38.79 -14.62 -8.15
CA ALA A 49 -37.97 -13.43 -8.32
C ALA A 49 -36.90 -13.42 -7.22
N GLU A 50 -35.61 -13.43 -7.58
CA GLU A 50 -34.51 -13.39 -6.61
C GLU A 50 -34.71 -12.23 -5.65
N SER A 51 -34.68 -12.51 -4.34
CA SER A 51 -34.79 -11.45 -3.34
C SER A 51 -33.54 -10.58 -3.41
N TYR A 52 -33.67 -9.28 -3.18
CA TYR A 52 -32.52 -8.38 -3.25
C TYR A 52 -31.39 -8.80 -2.29
N ILE A 53 -31.72 -9.46 -1.18
CA ILE A 53 -30.72 -10.04 -0.27
C ILE A 53 -29.91 -11.19 -0.90
N ASP A 54 -30.52 -11.99 -1.75
CA ASP A 54 -29.85 -13.10 -2.45
C ASP A 54 -28.82 -12.52 -3.43
N ILE A 55 -29.20 -11.46 -4.15
CA ILE A 55 -28.30 -10.71 -5.04
C ILE A 55 -27.09 -10.16 -4.28
N VAL A 56 -27.31 -9.60 -3.08
CA VAL A 56 -26.23 -9.06 -2.23
C VAL A 56 -25.32 -10.18 -1.71
N GLN A 57 -25.90 -11.31 -1.28
CA GLN A 57 -25.13 -12.44 -0.79
C GLN A 57 -24.32 -13.10 -1.93
N ASP A 58 -24.90 -13.24 -3.11
CA ASP A 58 -24.23 -13.82 -4.28
C ASP A 58 -23.10 -12.94 -4.78
N ARG A 59 -23.23 -11.62 -4.81
CA ARG A 59 -22.09 -10.75 -5.15
C ARG A 59 -20.95 -10.86 -4.13
N MET A 60 -21.24 -11.05 -2.84
CA MET A 60 -20.22 -11.30 -1.82
C MET A 60 -19.47 -12.62 -2.10
N LYS A 61 -20.22 -13.70 -2.38
CA LYS A 61 -19.66 -15.02 -2.75
C LYS A 61 -18.84 -14.93 -4.05
N GLN A 62 -19.31 -14.18 -5.04
CA GLN A 62 -18.62 -13.97 -6.32
C GLN A 62 -17.33 -13.16 -6.17
N ARG A 63 -17.32 -12.08 -5.38
CA ARG A 63 -16.10 -11.31 -5.09
C ARG A 63 -15.03 -12.16 -4.42
N ASP A 64 -15.41 -12.93 -3.41
CA ASP A 64 -14.49 -13.84 -2.72
C ASP A 64 -13.95 -14.93 -3.66
N LYS A 65 -14.83 -15.60 -4.40
CA LYS A 65 -14.43 -16.59 -5.42
C LYS A 65 -13.50 -15.98 -6.46
N GLY A 66 -13.79 -14.78 -6.95
CA GLY A 66 -12.95 -14.06 -7.89
C GLY A 66 -11.57 -13.73 -7.33
N SER A 67 -11.51 -13.26 -6.08
CA SER A 67 -10.24 -13.04 -5.35
C SER A 67 -9.46 -14.35 -5.22
N LYS A 68 -10.11 -15.45 -4.81
CA LYS A 68 -9.48 -16.76 -4.64
C LYS A 68 -8.96 -17.38 -5.93
N LEU A 69 -9.68 -17.20 -7.04
CA LEU A 69 -9.26 -17.69 -8.35
C LEU A 69 -8.12 -16.88 -8.96
N THR A 70 -8.10 -15.56 -8.73
CA THR A 70 -7.13 -14.67 -9.39
C THR A 70 -5.92 -14.33 -8.52
N GLY A 71 -5.98 -14.59 -7.22
CA GLY A 71 -4.99 -14.14 -6.24
C GLY A 71 -5.01 -12.62 -6.02
N LYS A 72 -5.95 -11.89 -6.63
CA LYS A 72 -6.11 -10.44 -6.45
C LYS A 72 -6.80 -10.15 -5.12
N PRO A 73 -6.52 -9.00 -4.49
CA PRO A 73 -7.22 -8.62 -3.28
C PRO A 73 -8.71 -8.47 -3.54
N ILE A 74 -9.51 -8.87 -2.54
CA ILE A 74 -10.94 -8.59 -2.51
C ILE A 74 -11.16 -7.10 -2.20
N ASN A 75 -12.25 -6.52 -2.72
CA ASN A 75 -12.70 -5.21 -2.25
C ASN A 75 -13.32 -5.36 -0.85
N MET A 76 -12.50 -5.10 0.17
CA MET A 76 -12.89 -5.35 1.56
C MET A 76 -13.98 -4.38 2.03
N GLN A 77 -13.96 -3.14 1.55
CA GLN A 77 -14.97 -2.15 1.92
C GLN A 77 -16.35 -2.61 1.45
N GLU A 78 -16.48 -2.98 0.19
CA GLU A 78 -17.78 -3.45 -0.31
C GLU A 78 -18.19 -4.77 0.34
N GLN A 79 -17.24 -5.66 0.64
CA GLN A 79 -17.51 -6.92 1.34
C GLN A 79 -18.11 -6.69 2.73
N ILE A 80 -17.54 -5.77 3.50
CA ILE A 80 -18.04 -5.41 4.84
C ILE A 80 -19.38 -4.67 4.75
N ILE A 81 -19.55 -3.74 3.80
CA ILE A 81 -20.80 -2.99 3.63
C ILE A 81 -21.96 -3.90 3.26
N ASP A 82 -21.72 -4.90 2.40
CA ASP A 82 -22.75 -5.85 2.01
C ASP A 82 -23.18 -6.74 3.16
N GLY A 83 -22.20 -7.24 3.92
CA GLY A 83 -22.48 -7.98 5.14
C GLY A 83 -23.28 -7.16 6.15
N TRP A 84 -22.89 -5.90 6.36
CA TRP A 84 -23.60 -4.96 7.23
C TRP A 84 -25.04 -4.72 6.76
N PHE A 85 -25.24 -4.54 5.45
CA PHE A 85 -26.58 -4.39 4.88
C PHE A 85 -27.45 -5.62 5.14
N LEU A 86 -26.92 -6.82 4.93
CA LEU A 86 -27.65 -8.07 5.20
C LEU A 86 -28.04 -8.15 6.67
N ALA A 87 -27.11 -7.91 7.59
CA ALA A 87 -27.37 -7.91 9.04
C ALA A 87 -28.45 -6.90 9.44
N ARG A 88 -28.39 -5.68 8.91
CA ARG A 88 -29.42 -4.66 9.18
C ARG A 88 -30.77 -5.03 8.58
N PHE A 89 -30.81 -5.51 7.34
CA PHE A 89 -32.04 -5.97 6.71
C PHE A 89 -32.72 -7.07 7.54
N TRP A 90 -31.94 -8.03 8.03
CA TRP A 90 -32.48 -9.17 8.76
C TRP A 90 -33.10 -8.75 10.11
N ILE A 91 -32.42 -7.87 10.84
CA ILE A 91 -32.98 -7.24 12.05
C ILE A 91 -34.29 -6.49 11.74
N PHE A 92 -34.37 -5.81 10.58
CA PHE A 92 -35.56 -5.04 10.22
C PHE A 92 -36.74 -5.92 9.82
N LYS A 93 -36.46 -7.05 9.16
CA LYS A 93 -37.44 -8.07 8.80
C LYS A 93 -38.09 -8.69 10.05
N ASP A 94 -37.30 -9.05 11.05
CA ASP A 94 -37.81 -9.67 12.29
C ASP A 94 -38.72 -8.75 13.10
N GLN A 95 -38.62 -7.44 12.89
CA GLN A 95 -39.49 -6.45 13.52
C GLN A 95 -40.83 -6.26 12.78
N ASN A 96 -41.12 -7.07 11.74
CA ASN A 96 -42.34 -7.04 10.93
C ASN A 96 -42.67 -5.66 10.34
N ASN A 97 -41.64 -4.87 10.00
CA ASN A 97 -41.77 -3.47 9.59
C ASN A 97 -41.55 -3.28 8.08
N ASN A 98 -42.37 -3.94 7.27
CA ASN A 98 -42.21 -4.06 5.82
C ASN A 98 -41.98 -2.72 5.09
N HIS A 99 -42.67 -1.65 5.50
CA HIS A 99 -42.49 -0.33 4.90
C HIS A 99 -41.09 0.24 5.15
N GLN A 100 -40.58 0.12 6.38
CA GLN A 100 -39.24 0.62 6.72
C GLN A 100 -38.14 -0.25 6.11
N THR A 101 -38.34 -1.57 6.08
CA THR A 101 -37.43 -2.49 5.39
C THR A 101 -37.30 -2.15 3.90
N ASN A 102 -38.41 -1.86 3.22
CA ASN A 102 -38.39 -1.44 1.82
C ASN A 102 -37.69 -0.09 1.63
N ARG A 103 -37.91 0.89 2.53
CA ARG A 103 -37.19 2.17 2.50
C ARG A 103 -35.68 1.99 2.68
N PHE A 104 -35.25 1.07 3.54
CA PHE A 104 -33.84 0.75 3.74
C PHE A 104 -33.22 0.11 2.49
N ILE A 105 -33.89 -0.86 1.88
CA ILE A 105 -33.47 -1.46 0.61
C ILE A 105 -33.32 -0.38 -0.49
N SER A 106 -34.33 0.47 -0.65
CA SER A 106 -34.29 1.57 -1.63
C SER A 106 -33.12 2.51 -1.36
N TRP A 107 -32.94 2.97 -0.12
CA TRP A 107 -31.82 3.83 0.25
C TRP A 107 -30.47 3.18 -0.09
N PHE A 108 -30.30 1.89 0.20
CA PHE A 108 -29.05 1.19 -0.09
C PHE A 108 -28.80 1.09 -1.61
N LYS A 109 -29.82 0.73 -2.39
CA LYS A 109 -29.76 0.70 -3.86
C LYS A 109 -29.41 2.06 -4.46
N ASP A 110 -30.05 3.12 -3.99
CA ASP A 110 -29.83 4.48 -4.48
C ASP A 110 -28.41 4.96 -4.19
N ASN A 111 -27.86 4.62 -3.01
CA ASN A 111 -26.48 4.94 -2.69
C ASN A 111 -25.47 4.15 -3.54
N ILE A 112 -25.71 2.85 -3.78
CA ILE A 112 -24.86 2.05 -4.68
C ILE A 112 -24.88 2.62 -6.10
N ALA A 113 -26.04 3.07 -6.60
CA ALA A 113 -26.19 3.66 -7.92
C ALA A 113 -25.66 5.10 -8.03
N SER A 114 -25.37 5.75 -6.89
CA SER A 114 -24.85 7.12 -6.86
C SER A 114 -23.40 7.19 -7.37
N SER A 115 -22.93 8.40 -7.71
CA SER A 115 -21.54 8.63 -8.11
C SER A 115 -20.51 8.30 -7.03
N LYS A 116 -20.91 8.36 -5.75
CA LYS A 116 -20.07 7.95 -4.61
C LYS A 116 -20.14 6.43 -4.34
N GLY A 117 -21.17 5.75 -4.82
CA GLY A 117 -21.37 4.31 -4.63
C GLY A 117 -21.23 3.89 -3.16
N TYR A 118 -20.45 2.83 -2.94
CA TYR A 118 -20.13 2.30 -1.62
C TYR A 118 -19.46 3.29 -0.65
N ASN A 119 -18.73 4.30 -1.16
CA ASN A 119 -18.10 5.30 -0.29
C ASN A 119 -19.16 6.12 0.46
N SER A 120 -20.30 6.40 -0.19
CA SER A 120 -21.43 7.10 0.44
C SER A 120 -21.99 6.32 1.64
N ILE A 121 -22.05 5.00 1.50
CA ILE A 121 -22.56 4.11 2.54
C ILE A 121 -21.54 4.00 3.68
N ALA A 122 -20.27 3.78 3.36
CA ALA A 122 -19.17 3.75 4.33
C ALA A 122 -19.15 4.99 5.23
N GLU A 123 -19.29 6.18 4.63
CA GLU A 123 -19.39 7.47 5.33
C GLU A 123 -20.61 7.50 6.27
N GLN A 124 -21.80 7.13 5.79
CA GLN A 124 -23.05 7.22 6.55
C GLN A 124 -23.17 6.17 7.67
N MET A 125 -22.63 4.97 7.47
CA MET A 125 -22.60 3.93 8.51
C MET A 125 -21.44 4.12 9.50
N GLY A 126 -20.59 5.14 9.29
CA GLY A 126 -19.42 5.38 10.12
C GLY A 126 -18.46 4.20 10.14
N LEU A 127 -18.23 3.56 8.99
CA LEU A 127 -17.30 2.44 8.88
C LEU A 127 -15.89 2.91 9.22
N LYS A 128 -15.28 2.26 10.21
CA LYS A 128 -13.91 2.52 10.64
C LYS A 128 -13.11 1.22 10.61
N ILE A 129 -11.93 1.26 10.00
CA ILE A 129 -10.97 0.16 9.96
C ILE A 129 -9.61 0.71 10.36
N GLU A 130 -9.02 0.15 11.41
CA GLU A 130 -7.73 0.60 11.95
C GLU A 130 -6.85 -0.58 12.31
N ALA A 131 -5.53 -0.40 12.21
CA ALA A 131 -4.59 -1.38 12.74
C ALA A 131 -4.71 -1.45 14.27
N GLU A 132 -4.87 -2.67 14.80
CA GLU A 132 -4.91 -2.89 16.25
C GLU A 132 -3.55 -2.61 16.88
N ASN A 133 -2.49 -3.07 16.21
CA ASN A 133 -1.09 -2.92 16.62
C ASN A 133 -0.21 -2.70 15.39
N ASP A 134 1.09 -2.49 15.63
CA ASP A 134 2.10 -2.59 14.58
C ASP A 134 2.03 -3.98 13.94
N MET A 135 2.18 -4.01 12.62
CA MET A 135 2.11 -5.20 11.78
C MET A 135 3.40 -6.00 11.86
N ASP A 136 3.25 -7.32 11.85
CA ASP A 136 4.35 -8.26 11.71
C ASP A 136 4.87 -8.23 10.27
N VAL A 137 6.18 -8.00 10.14
CA VAL A 137 6.90 -8.07 8.86
C VAL A 137 7.64 -9.40 8.81
N THR A 138 7.29 -10.24 7.82
CA THR A 138 7.87 -11.58 7.66
C THR A 138 8.29 -11.82 6.21
N ASN A 139 9.06 -12.89 5.95
CA ASN A 139 9.45 -13.29 4.59
C ASN A 139 10.16 -12.16 3.81
N ILE A 140 11.06 -11.44 4.47
CA ILE A 140 11.81 -10.35 3.85
C ILE A 140 12.81 -10.94 2.85
N ASP A 141 12.66 -10.59 1.58
CA ASP A 141 13.62 -10.82 0.52
C ASP A 141 14.07 -9.47 -0.05
N TYR A 142 15.38 -9.26 -0.16
CA TYR A 142 15.92 -7.98 -0.56
C TYR A 142 17.21 -8.09 -1.34
N THR A 143 17.44 -7.07 -2.16
CA THR A 143 18.70 -6.83 -2.86
C THR A 143 19.27 -5.50 -2.43
N SER A 144 20.60 -5.39 -2.48
CA SER A 144 21.32 -4.15 -2.18
C SER A 144 22.24 -3.76 -3.33
N LYS A 145 22.36 -2.46 -3.59
CA LYS A 145 23.35 -1.91 -4.53
C LYS A 145 23.87 -0.57 -4.05
N THR A 146 25.06 -0.19 -4.50
CA THR A 146 25.52 1.19 -4.41
C THR A 146 24.70 2.06 -5.37
N GLY A 147 24.09 3.12 -4.84
CA GLY A 147 23.37 4.14 -5.60
C GLY A 147 24.24 5.34 -5.91
N ASP A 148 23.60 6.52 -5.95
CA ASP A 148 24.22 7.77 -6.35
C ASP A 148 25.41 8.17 -5.46
N THR A 149 26.40 8.80 -6.08
CA THR A 149 27.54 9.40 -5.38
C THR A 149 27.09 10.61 -4.57
N ILE A 150 27.36 10.58 -3.27
CA ILE A 150 27.18 11.72 -2.36
C ILE A 150 28.42 12.62 -2.42
N TYR A 151 29.61 12.01 -2.42
CA TYR A 151 30.87 12.74 -2.48
C TYR A 151 31.98 11.89 -3.11
N ASN A 152 32.73 12.49 -4.03
CA ASN A 152 33.96 11.93 -4.58
C ASN A 152 35.04 13.03 -4.51
N GLY A 153 36.05 12.81 -3.68
CA GLY A 153 37.04 13.82 -3.34
C GLY A 153 38.45 13.29 -3.29
N ILE A 154 39.42 14.18 -3.49
CA ILE A 154 40.84 13.86 -3.45
C ILE A 154 41.53 14.87 -2.53
N SER A 155 42.37 14.36 -1.62
CA SER A 155 43.26 15.18 -0.79
C SER A 155 44.71 14.69 -0.92
N GLU A 156 45.66 15.60 -0.74
CA GLU A 156 47.10 15.32 -0.77
C GLU A 156 47.72 15.63 0.58
N LEU A 157 48.50 14.68 1.10
CA LEU A 157 49.36 14.85 2.26
C LEU A 157 50.81 14.79 1.80
N LYS A 158 51.67 15.71 2.25
CA LYS A 158 53.07 15.71 1.85
C LYS A 158 53.99 16.01 3.03
N ASN A 159 54.99 15.16 3.23
CA ASN A 159 55.99 15.33 4.26
C ASN A 159 57.24 16.01 3.69
N TYR A 160 57.35 17.31 3.90
CA TYR A 160 58.51 18.11 3.47
C TYR A 160 59.70 18.05 4.44
N THR A 161 59.57 17.35 5.57
CA THR A 161 60.60 17.32 6.60
C THR A 161 61.60 16.18 6.37
N GLY A 162 62.76 16.26 7.01
CA GLY A 162 63.79 15.20 6.97
C GLY A 162 63.51 14.01 7.88
N SER A 163 62.34 13.92 8.51
CA SER A 163 61.96 12.84 9.43
C SER A 163 60.55 12.33 9.15
N THR A 164 60.25 11.10 9.55
CA THR A 164 58.91 10.52 9.42
C THR A 164 57.89 11.33 10.22
N GLN A 165 56.75 11.68 9.61
CA GLN A 165 55.70 12.47 10.24
C GLN A 165 54.40 11.68 10.40
N LYS A 166 53.69 11.94 11.50
CA LYS A 166 52.30 11.56 11.68
C LYS A 166 51.41 12.68 11.14
N MET A 167 50.65 12.39 10.10
CA MET A 167 49.77 13.32 9.41
C MET A 167 48.32 12.89 9.56
N LYS A 168 47.40 13.84 9.40
CA LYS A 168 45.96 13.62 9.53
C LYS A 168 45.29 13.76 8.17
N THR A 169 44.41 12.84 7.82
CA THR A 169 43.56 12.96 6.63
C THR A 169 42.47 14.02 6.87
N ASP A 170 41.88 14.55 5.81
CA ASP A 170 40.76 15.47 5.94
C ASP A 170 39.57 14.78 6.62
N SER A 171 38.91 15.52 7.53
CA SER A 171 37.57 15.21 8.01
C SER A 171 36.55 16.03 7.22
N PHE A 172 35.39 15.46 6.91
CA PHE A 172 34.33 16.20 6.24
C PHE A 172 32.94 15.73 6.65
N GLN A 173 31.95 16.59 6.44
CA GLN A 173 30.54 16.27 6.60
C GLN A 173 29.81 16.56 5.29
N ARG A 174 28.89 15.66 4.90
CA ARG A 174 28.06 15.81 3.71
C ARG A 174 26.60 15.56 4.03
N ASP A 175 25.78 16.54 3.69
CA ASP A 175 24.34 16.40 3.71
C ASP A 175 23.90 15.56 2.51
N TYR A 176 22.92 14.68 2.68
CA TYR A 176 22.35 13.89 1.61
C TYR A 176 20.88 13.55 1.91
N THR A 177 20.11 13.29 0.86
CA THR A 177 18.69 12.93 1.01
C THR A 177 18.51 11.41 1.07
N LYS A 178 17.86 10.95 2.13
CA LYS A 178 17.29 9.61 2.27
C LYS A 178 15.88 9.59 1.69
N SER A 179 15.48 8.46 1.11
CA SER A 179 14.08 8.21 0.77
C SER A 179 13.66 6.81 1.17
N GLU A 180 12.41 6.72 1.62
CA GLU A 180 11.73 5.48 1.94
C GLU A 180 10.47 5.42 1.09
N SER A 181 10.39 4.38 0.26
CA SER A 181 9.24 4.15 -0.61
C SER A 181 8.60 2.81 -0.29
N THR A 182 7.28 2.80 -0.07
CA THR A 182 6.53 1.57 0.22
C THR A 182 5.19 1.48 -0.48
N SER A 183 4.78 0.25 -0.75
CA SER A 183 3.45 -0.08 -1.27
C SER A 183 3.05 -1.47 -0.82
N VAL A 184 1.75 -1.69 -0.66
CA VAL A 184 1.19 -3.04 -0.63
C VAL A 184 0.92 -3.51 -2.05
N THR A 185 1.20 -4.78 -2.33
CA THR A 185 0.93 -5.36 -3.66
C THR A 185 -0.55 -5.74 -3.79
N ASN A 186 -1.15 -6.22 -2.70
CA ASN A 186 -2.56 -6.60 -2.62
C ASN A 186 -3.26 -5.84 -1.49
N GLY A 187 -3.48 -4.53 -1.66
CA GLY A 187 -4.20 -3.71 -0.69
C GLY A 187 -5.68 -4.11 -0.54
N LEU A 188 -6.34 -3.65 0.52
CA LEU A 188 -7.73 -3.97 0.89
C LEU A 188 -8.79 -3.28 0.02
N GLN A 189 -8.37 -2.38 -0.89
CA GLN A 189 -9.23 -1.57 -1.75
C GLN A 189 -10.32 -0.83 -0.96
N LEU A 190 -9.88 0.10 -0.10
CA LEU A 190 -10.78 0.89 0.73
C LEU A 190 -10.89 2.31 0.14
N GLY A 191 -12.07 2.92 0.26
CA GLY A 191 -12.33 4.30 -0.17
C GLY A 191 -11.74 5.36 0.75
N PHE A 192 -11.15 4.96 1.88
CA PHE A 192 -10.49 5.81 2.87
C PHE A 192 -9.14 5.22 3.26
N LYS A 193 -8.19 6.05 3.71
CA LYS A 193 -6.83 5.63 4.07
C LYS A 193 -6.82 4.84 5.38
N VAL A 194 -6.22 3.65 5.36
CA VAL A 194 -5.89 2.84 6.53
C VAL A 194 -4.37 2.74 6.59
N ALA A 195 -3.78 3.38 7.59
CA ALA A 195 -2.34 3.37 7.82
C ALA A 195 -1.97 2.24 8.78
N ALA A 196 -0.94 1.48 8.44
CA ALA A 196 -0.38 0.44 9.30
C ALA A 196 1.13 0.59 9.36
N LYS A 197 1.72 0.41 10.54
CA LYS A 197 3.17 0.48 10.72
C LYS A 197 3.76 -0.91 10.77
N GLY A 198 4.98 -1.10 10.31
CA GLY A 198 5.74 -2.34 10.44
C GLY A 198 7.24 -2.06 10.53
N VAL A 199 7.99 -2.94 11.17
CA VAL A 199 9.45 -2.81 11.31
C VAL A 199 10.15 -3.68 10.29
N VAL A 200 10.95 -3.08 9.41
CA VAL A 200 11.74 -3.80 8.41
C VAL A 200 13.18 -3.89 8.89
N ALA A 201 13.62 -5.10 9.24
CA ALA A 201 14.99 -5.42 9.61
C ALA A 201 15.68 -6.22 8.49
N LEU A 202 16.80 -5.71 7.97
CA LEU A 202 17.55 -6.34 6.88
C LEU A 202 18.74 -7.09 7.44
N ALA A 203 18.59 -8.41 7.62
CA ALA A 203 19.66 -9.29 8.08
C ALA A 203 20.91 -9.17 7.18
N GLY A 204 22.08 -9.00 7.79
CA GLY A 204 23.36 -8.82 7.09
C GLY A 204 23.68 -7.39 6.66
N ALA A 205 22.73 -6.45 6.74
CA ALA A 205 22.97 -5.03 6.45
C ALA A 205 23.05 -4.15 7.72
N ASP A 206 22.84 -4.73 8.90
CA ASP A 206 22.72 -4.03 10.20
C ASP A 206 21.84 -2.77 10.09
N PHE A 207 20.64 -2.98 9.55
CA PHE A 207 19.69 -1.93 9.23
C PHE A 207 18.29 -2.33 9.68
N GLU A 208 17.66 -1.48 10.48
CA GLU A 208 16.29 -1.62 10.96
C GLU A 208 15.60 -0.26 10.86
N THR A 209 14.37 -0.24 10.34
CA THR A 209 13.56 0.99 10.25
C THR A 209 12.07 0.69 10.40
N SER A 210 11.34 1.62 11.02
CA SER A 210 9.88 1.60 11.08
C SER A 210 9.30 2.25 9.84
N VAL A 211 8.34 1.57 9.22
CA VAL A 211 7.75 1.95 7.94
C VAL A 211 6.23 2.04 8.07
N THR A 212 5.62 3.05 7.43
CA THR A 212 4.16 3.16 7.35
C THR A 212 3.66 2.74 5.96
N TYR A 213 2.64 1.88 5.94
CA TYR A 213 1.95 1.39 4.76
C TYR A 213 0.55 1.97 4.69
N ASN A 214 0.09 2.28 3.49
CA ASN A 214 -1.31 2.55 3.21
C ASN A 214 -1.96 1.27 2.69
N LEU A 215 -2.78 0.62 3.52
CA LEU A 215 -3.42 -0.65 3.18
C LEU A 215 -4.56 -0.49 2.19
N SER A 216 -5.06 0.74 1.99
CA SER A 216 -6.24 1.01 1.16
C SER A 216 -5.96 1.04 -0.33
N THR A 217 -4.69 1.24 -0.71
CA THR A 217 -4.26 1.39 -2.11
C THR A 217 -2.93 0.68 -2.34
N THR A 218 -2.69 0.28 -3.59
CA THR A 218 -1.39 -0.27 -4.03
C THR A 218 -0.42 0.82 -4.50
N THR A 219 -0.80 2.09 -4.37
CA THR A 219 0.07 3.23 -4.73
C THR A 219 1.30 3.26 -3.83
N THR A 220 2.47 3.48 -4.43
CA THR A 220 3.71 3.69 -3.69
C THR A 220 3.70 5.07 -3.03
N GLU A 221 3.79 5.11 -1.71
CA GLU A 221 4.05 6.33 -0.94
C GLU A 221 5.57 6.48 -0.77
N THR A 222 6.09 7.70 -0.83
CA THR A 222 7.53 7.97 -0.67
C THR A 222 7.74 9.15 0.28
N ASN A 223 8.53 8.91 1.32
CA ASN A 223 8.96 9.92 2.28
C ASN A 223 10.44 10.22 2.06
N THR A 224 10.81 11.50 2.11
CA THR A 224 12.20 11.96 1.95
C THR A 224 12.63 12.76 3.15
N ILE A 225 13.87 12.52 3.61
CA ILE A 225 14.45 13.17 4.79
C ILE A 225 15.90 13.54 4.45
N SER A 226 16.34 14.74 4.87
CA SER A 226 17.75 15.12 4.79
C SER A 226 18.53 14.57 5.99
N ASP A 227 19.69 14.00 5.73
CA ASP A 227 20.59 13.45 6.74
C ASP A 227 22.04 13.87 6.47
N LYS A 228 22.95 13.60 7.41
CA LYS A 228 24.36 13.97 7.36
C LYS A 228 25.26 12.77 7.56
N PHE A 229 26.24 12.59 6.67
CA PHE A 229 27.31 11.64 6.86
C PHE A 229 28.61 12.35 7.25
N THR A 230 29.24 11.92 8.34
CA THR A 230 30.48 12.53 8.85
C THR A 230 31.62 11.54 8.74
N VAL A 231 32.68 11.93 8.03
CA VAL A 231 33.95 11.22 7.97
C VAL A 231 34.93 11.90 8.92
N PRO A 232 35.35 11.25 10.02
CA PRO A 232 36.38 11.77 10.90
C PRO A 232 37.77 11.65 10.25
N SER A 233 38.68 12.50 10.72
CA SER A 233 40.09 12.49 10.34
C SER A 233 40.78 11.22 10.87
N GLN A 234 41.64 10.61 10.06
CA GLN A 234 42.46 9.47 10.45
C GLN A 234 43.95 9.82 10.47
N GLU A 235 44.69 9.24 11.41
CA GLU A 235 46.14 9.40 11.47
C GLU A 235 46.85 8.42 10.54
N VAL A 236 47.78 8.92 9.75
CA VAL A 236 48.64 8.15 8.84
C VAL A 236 50.09 8.57 9.02
N THR A 237 51.03 7.65 8.83
CA THR A 237 52.46 7.93 8.93
C THR A 237 53.07 8.05 7.54
N LEU A 238 53.89 9.07 7.29
CA LEU A 238 54.55 9.34 6.03
C LEU A 238 56.06 9.54 6.19
N PRO A 239 56.92 8.79 5.45
CA PRO A 239 58.36 8.99 5.46
C PRO A 239 58.80 10.36 4.93
N PRO A 240 60.06 10.78 5.18
CA PRO A 240 60.63 12.01 4.65
C PRO A 240 60.51 12.10 3.12
N GLY A 241 60.07 13.24 2.59
CA GLY A 241 60.00 13.50 1.15
C GLY A 241 58.89 12.75 0.40
N HIS A 242 58.11 11.90 1.10
CA HIS A 242 57.00 11.18 0.50
C HIS A 242 55.73 12.04 0.46
N LYS A 243 54.81 11.68 -0.44
CA LYS A 243 53.45 12.22 -0.49
C LYS A 243 52.43 11.09 -0.52
N ALA A 244 51.22 11.36 -0.07
CA ALA A 244 50.09 10.47 -0.24
C ALA A 244 48.89 11.18 -0.85
N ILE A 245 48.18 10.45 -1.70
CA ILE A 245 46.90 10.85 -2.24
C ILE A 245 45.82 10.01 -1.56
N VAL A 246 44.85 10.68 -0.95
CA VAL A 246 43.67 10.03 -0.37
C VAL A 246 42.49 10.30 -1.29
N LYS A 247 41.89 9.23 -1.82
CA LYS A 247 40.67 9.28 -2.64
C LYS A 247 39.49 8.82 -1.79
N HIS A 248 38.48 9.67 -1.67
CA HIS A 248 37.25 9.41 -0.94
C HIS A 248 36.11 9.10 -1.91
N ASP A 249 35.40 8.00 -1.70
CA ASP A 249 34.20 7.61 -2.44
C ASP A 249 33.07 7.36 -1.43
N LEU A 250 32.09 8.25 -1.38
CA LEU A 250 30.91 8.16 -0.55
C LEU A 250 29.68 8.06 -1.45
N ARG A 251 28.92 6.97 -1.32
CA ARG A 251 27.74 6.68 -2.13
C ARG A 251 26.55 6.32 -1.25
N LYS A 252 25.35 6.50 -1.77
CA LYS A 252 24.14 5.94 -1.15
C LYS A 252 24.17 4.41 -1.25
N MET A 253 23.63 3.72 -0.26
CA MET A 253 23.16 2.34 -0.45
C MET A 253 21.67 2.34 -0.74
N VAL A 254 21.27 1.54 -1.71
CA VAL A 254 19.87 1.31 -2.06
C VAL A 254 19.53 -0.13 -1.73
N TYR A 255 18.54 -0.30 -0.87
CA TYR A 255 17.93 -1.58 -0.55
C TYR A 255 16.54 -1.62 -1.15
N SER A 256 16.21 -2.69 -1.86
CA SER A 256 14.87 -2.89 -2.43
C SER A 256 14.46 -4.33 -2.32
N GLY A 257 13.20 -4.56 -1.97
CA GLY A 257 12.74 -5.90 -1.68
C GLY A 257 11.23 -6.02 -1.50
N THR A 258 10.85 -7.23 -1.09
CA THR A 258 9.49 -7.65 -0.79
C THR A 258 9.44 -8.27 0.60
N HIS A 259 8.28 -8.21 1.24
CA HIS A 259 7.98 -8.95 2.47
C HIS A 259 6.47 -9.16 2.57
N ASP A 260 6.04 -10.00 3.51
CA ASP A 260 4.64 -10.10 3.90
C ASP A 260 4.38 -9.21 5.12
N LEU A 261 3.31 -8.43 5.04
CA LEU A 261 2.80 -7.60 6.12
C LEU A 261 1.55 -8.28 6.69
N LYS A 262 1.60 -8.63 7.98
CA LYS A 262 0.57 -9.41 8.67
C LYS A 262 0.11 -8.71 9.93
N GLY A 263 -1.17 -8.83 10.25
CA GLY A 263 -1.66 -8.31 11.52
C GLY A 263 -3.16 -8.12 11.55
N ASP A 264 -3.61 -7.54 12.65
CA ASP A 264 -5.02 -7.43 12.98
C ASP A 264 -5.53 -6.01 12.76
N LEU A 265 -6.69 -5.94 12.14
CA LEU A 265 -7.45 -4.71 11.93
C LEU A 265 -8.73 -4.78 12.75
N ILE A 266 -9.06 -3.69 13.44
CA ILE A 266 -10.34 -3.52 14.12
C ILE A 266 -11.32 -2.87 13.16
N VAL A 267 -12.47 -3.53 12.96
CA VAL A 267 -13.60 -3.05 12.18
C VAL A 267 -14.71 -2.62 13.13
N SER A 268 -15.21 -1.40 12.97
CA SER A 268 -16.34 -0.88 13.75
C SER A 268 -17.31 -0.08 12.89
N PHE A 269 -18.55 0.01 13.39
CA PHE A 269 -19.64 0.73 12.75
C PHE A 269 -20.18 1.78 13.73
N ASN A 270 -20.46 2.99 13.24
CA ASN A 270 -21.16 4.04 14.00
C ASN A 270 -22.41 4.46 13.22
N ASP A 271 -23.33 3.51 13.07
CA ASP A 271 -24.46 3.61 12.15
C ASP A 271 -25.78 4.02 12.83
N LYS A 272 -25.74 4.38 14.12
CA LYS A 272 -26.94 4.70 14.90
C LYS A 272 -27.81 5.75 14.24
N GLU A 273 -27.20 6.84 13.79
CA GLU A 273 -27.95 7.95 13.18
C GLU A 273 -28.65 7.53 11.89
N ILE A 274 -27.98 6.74 11.03
CA ILE A 274 -28.58 6.27 9.77
C ILE A 274 -29.65 5.21 10.01
N VAL A 275 -29.41 4.25 10.90
CA VAL A 275 -30.35 3.16 11.21
C VAL A 275 -31.64 3.70 11.83
N GLN A 276 -31.53 4.70 12.73
CA GLN A 276 -32.70 5.30 13.37
C GLN A 276 -33.64 6.04 12.41
N LYS A 277 -33.20 6.38 11.19
CA LYS A 277 -34.07 6.94 10.13
C LYS A 277 -35.05 5.90 9.56
N PHE A 278 -34.75 4.62 9.77
CA PHE A 278 -35.58 3.49 9.33
C PHE A 278 -36.33 2.84 10.49
N ILE A 279 -35.66 2.59 11.63
CA ILE A 279 -36.25 1.88 12.78
C ILE A 279 -35.94 2.59 14.11
N TYR A 280 -37.00 2.86 14.88
CA TYR A 280 -36.97 3.43 16.22
C TYR A 280 -38.05 2.74 17.09
N PRO A 281 -37.80 2.45 18.38
CA PRO A 281 -36.63 2.75 19.20
C PRO A 281 -35.56 1.64 19.27
N ASN A 282 -35.74 0.52 18.58
CA ASN A 282 -35.00 -0.73 18.82
C ASN A 282 -33.61 -0.78 18.15
N TYR A 283 -32.84 0.29 18.24
CA TYR A 283 -31.44 0.28 17.79
C TYR A 283 -30.61 -0.68 18.66
N ARG A 284 -29.82 -1.53 18.02
CA ARG A 284 -28.72 -2.27 18.65
C ARG A 284 -27.46 -2.12 17.80
N GLU A 285 -26.32 -2.06 18.46
CA GLU A 285 -25.03 -2.18 17.79
C GLU A 285 -24.89 -3.58 17.18
N ILE A 286 -24.17 -3.65 16.07
CA ILE A 286 -23.84 -4.92 15.40
C ILE A 286 -22.35 -4.95 15.11
N ASN A 287 -21.81 -6.14 14.86
CA ASN A 287 -20.42 -6.36 14.53
C ASN A 287 -20.30 -7.45 13.43
N LEU A 288 -19.09 -7.90 13.11
CA LEU A 288 -18.84 -8.91 12.08
C LEU A 288 -19.46 -10.29 12.41
N SER A 289 -19.73 -10.58 13.68
CA SER A 289 -20.44 -11.81 14.08
C SER A 289 -21.91 -11.76 13.70
N ASP A 290 -22.57 -10.61 13.86
CA ASP A 290 -23.97 -10.44 13.42
C ASP A 290 -24.10 -10.64 11.90
N ILE A 291 -23.10 -10.19 11.14
CA ILE A 291 -23.03 -10.44 9.69
C ILE A 291 -22.92 -11.94 9.42
N ARG A 292 -22.02 -12.63 10.12
CA ARG A 292 -21.82 -14.07 9.97
C ARG A 292 -23.09 -14.85 10.28
N GLU A 293 -23.73 -14.56 11.41
CA GLU A 293 -24.99 -15.20 11.84
C GLU A 293 -26.08 -14.97 10.80
N THR A 294 -26.26 -13.72 10.35
CA THR A 294 -27.25 -13.39 9.34
C THR A 294 -27.02 -14.12 8.01
N MET A 295 -25.77 -14.24 7.57
CA MET A 295 -25.47 -14.96 6.33
C MET A 295 -25.80 -16.46 6.43
N ILE A 296 -25.55 -17.07 7.59
CA ILE A 296 -25.93 -18.47 7.86
C ILE A 296 -27.46 -18.60 7.83
N GLU A 297 -28.18 -17.71 8.50
CA GLU A 297 -29.65 -17.73 8.55
C GLU A 297 -30.29 -17.51 7.16
N ILE A 298 -29.71 -16.66 6.31
CA ILE A 298 -30.13 -16.51 4.90
C ILE A 298 -29.93 -17.80 4.11
N ASP A 299 -28.75 -18.42 4.23
CA ASP A 299 -28.45 -19.67 3.52
C ASP A 299 -29.39 -20.82 3.98
N GLU A 300 -29.65 -20.91 5.29
CA GLU A 300 -30.61 -21.87 5.86
C GLU A 300 -32.05 -21.62 5.38
N TRP A 301 -32.50 -20.36 5.37
CA TRP A 301 -33.80 -19.97 4.81
C TRP A 301 -33.93 -20.42 3.35
N ASN A 302 -32.85 -20.25 2.58
CA ASN A 302 -32.79 -20.61 1.16
C ASN A 302 -32.52 -22.11 0.93
N HIS A 303 -32.40 -22.92 1.99
CA HIS A 303 -32.11 -24.36 1.92
C HIS A 303 -30.83 -24.68 1.14
N VAL A 304 -29.80 -23.83 1.27
CA VAL A 304 -28.47 -24.03 0.68
C VAL A 304 -27.42 -24.25 1.78
N ASN A 305 -26.28 -24.82 1.40
CA ASN A 305 -25.19 -25.02 2.36
C ASN A 305 -24.64 -23.67 2.84
N PRO A 306 -24.61 -23.43 4.17
CA PRO A 306 -24.15 -22.16 4.71
C PRO A 306 -22.69 -21.87 4.35
N VAL A 307 -22.42 -20.62 3.98
CA VAL A 307 -21.07 -20.12 3.74
C VAL A 307 -20.64 -19.25 4.90
N ASN A 308 -19.48 -19.56 5.49
CA ASN A 308 -18.95 -18.83 6.63
C ASN A 308 -18.40 -17.45 6.19
N PHE A 309 -19.05 -16.37 6.61
CA PHE A 309 -18.60 -15.00 6.32
C PHE A 309 -17.13 -14.75 6.71
N TYR A 310 -16.66 -15.39 7.79
CA TYR A 310 -15.28 -15.21 8.26
C TYR A 310 -14.22 -15.67 7.26
N GLU A 311 -14.61 -16.51 6.30
CA GLU A 311 -13.77 -17.02 5.23
C GLU A 311 -14.04 -16.33 3.88
N LEU A 312 -15.04 -15.45 3.82
CA LEU A 312 -15.44 -14.71 2.62
C LEU A 312 -14.72 -13.35 2.51
N VAL A 313 -13.41 -13.34 2.78
CA VAL A 313 -12.58 -12.12 2.79
C VAL A 313 -11.31 -12.27 1.95
N GLY A 314 -11.33 -13.16 0.96
CA GLY A 314 -10.24 -13.39 0.01
C GLY A 314 -9.32 -14.55 0.40
N VAL A 315 -8.13 -14.59 -0.21
CA VAL A 315 -7.23 -15.77 -0.12
C VAL A 315 -6.57 -15.95 1.24
N LYS A 316 -5.99 -14.88 1.79
CA LYS A 316 -5.12 -14.96 2.98
C LYS A 316 -5.67 -14.24 4.21
N ASN A 317 -6.72 -13.45 4.03
CA ASN A 317 -7.37 -12.75 5.12
C ASN A 317 -8.43 -13.67 5.74
N HIS A 318 -8.76 -13.42 7.01
CA HIS A 318 -9.89 -14.06 7.67
C HIS A 318 -10.38 -13.17 8.81
N ILE A 319 -11.64 -13.32 9.18
CA ILE A 319 -12.19 -12.66 10.36
C ILE A 319 -11.95 -13.57 11.56
N LYS A 320 -11.31 -13.04 12.60
CA LYS A 320 -10.99 -13.79 13.82
C LYS A 320 -12.16 -13.84 14.79
N ASN A 321 -12.90 -12.74 14.91
CA ASN A 321 -14.02 -12.57 15.84
C ASN A 321 -14.93 -11.42 15.37
N GLY A 322 -15.84 -10.95 16.24
CA GLY A 322 -16.80 -9.90 15.91
C GLY A 322 -16.21 -8.57 15.45
N GLU A 323 -14.95 -8.26 15.74
CA GLU A 323 -14.37 -6.94 15.43
C GLU A 323 -13.04 -7.06 14.68
N THR A 324 -12.35 -8.19 14.78
CA THR A 324 -10.99 -8.35 14.28
C THR A 324 -10.94 -9.02 12.90
N LEU A 325 -10.42 -8.29 11.92
CA LEU A 325 -10.03 -8.78 10.59
C LEU A 325 -8.52 -8.99 10.55
N TYR A 326 -8.07 -10.22 10.37
CA TYR A 326 -6.67 -10.52 10.12
C TYR A 326 -6.35 -10.33 8.63
N ILE A 327 -5.21 -9.70 8.37
CA ILE A 327 -4.68 -9.50 7.01
C ILE A 327 -3.32 -10.15 6.83
N ASP A 328 -3.06 -10.62 5.61
CA ASP A 328 -1.75 -11.06 5.14
C ASP A 328 -1.60 -10.55 3.70
N THR A 329 -0.89 -9.44 3.56
CA THR A 329 -0.66 -8.80 2.27
C THR A 329 0.83 -8.73 1.96
N PRO A 330 1.25 -9.16 0.76
CA PRO A 330 2.59 -8.86 0.28
C PRO A 330 2.78 -7.35 0.13
N ALA A 331 3.97 -6.87 0.46
CA ALA A 331 4.38 -5.49 0.40
C ALA A 331 5.77 -5.35 -0.22
N LYS A 332 6.06 -4.15 -0.71
CA LYS A 332 7.32 -3.76 -1.34
C LYS A 332 7.90 -2.57 -0.60
N PHE A 333 9.23 -2.54 -0.56
CA PHE A 333 9.96 -1.40 -0.02
C PHE A 333 11.16 -1.06 -0.88
N MET A 334 11.56 0.21 -0.80
CA MET A 334 12.84 0.70 -1.28
C MET A 334 13.36 1.76 -0.31
N PHE A 335 14.53 1.50 0.27
CA PHE A 335 15.26 2.45 1.09
C PHE A 335 16.46 2.97 0.29
N ASN A 336 16.46 4.25 -0.03
CA ASN A 336 17.56 4.91 -0.75
C ASN A 336 18.32 5.81 0.23
N GLY A 337 19.58 5.47 0.51
CA GLY A 337 20.45 6.23 1.39
C GLY A 337 20.42 5.81 2.86
N ALA A 338 19.77 4.70 3.22
CA ALA A 338 19.69 4.16 4.59
C ALA A 338 21.04 4.20 5.33
N ASN A 339 22.02 3.43 4.84
CA ASN A 339 23.40 3.36 5.33
C ASN A 339 24.38 3.68 4.19
N PRO A 340 24.96 4.89 4.10
CA PRO A 340 25.88 5.24 3.02
C PRO A 340 27.11 4.31 2.98
N TYR A 341 27.52 3.95 1.77
CA TYR A 341 28.75 3.23 1.52
C TYR A 341 29.91 4.23 1.44
N TYR A 342 30.89 4.09 2.32
CA TYR A 342 32.08 4.92 2.32
C TYR A 342 33.35 4.09 2.15
N ARG A 343 34.19 4.49 1.19
CA ARG A 343 35.52 3.93 0.99
C ARG A 343 36.53 5.06 0.82
N ALA A 344 37.66 4.95 1.53
CA ALA A 344 38.82 5.80 1.30
C ALA A 344 40.03 4.96 0.91
N THR A 345 40.71 5.36 -0.15
CA THR A 345 41.94 4.73 -0.64
C THR A 345 43.10 5.68 -0.45
N PHE A 346 44.11 5.22 0.29
CA PHE A 346 45.37 5.92 0.49
C PHE A 346 46.43 5.32 -0.44
N THR A 347 47.04 6.15 -1.28
CA THR A 347 48.17 5.75 -2.12
C THR A 347 49.37 6.63 -1.81
N GLU A 348 50.45 6.00 -1.35
CA GLU A 348 51.72 6.67 -1.05
C GLU A 348 52.64 6.64 -2.27
N TYR A 349 53.38 7.72 -2.44
CA TYR A 349 54.38 7.91 -3.48
C TYR A 349 55.70 8.37 -2.86
N ASP A 350 56.81 7.85 -3.39
CA ASP A 350 58.15 8.30 -3.02
C ASP A 350 58.45 9.70 -3.60
N GLY A 351 59.64 10.24 -3.30
CA GLY A 351 60.08 11.55 -3.80
C GLY A 351 60.20 11.64 -5.33
N ASN A 352 60.18 10.51 -6.04
CA ASN A 352 60.23 10.41 -7.50
C ASN A 352 58.83 10.15 -8.12
N ASN A 353 57.76 10.23 -7.33
CA ASN A 353 56.38 9.91 -7.71
C ASN A 353 56.14 8.42 -8.07
N ASN A 354 57.00 7.49 -7.65
CA ASN A 354 56.69 6.07 -7.80
C ASN A 354 55.73 5.62 -6.70
N PRO A 355 54.68 4.83 -7.00
CA PRO A 355 53.78 4.31 -5.98
C PRO A 355 54.52 3.32 -5.07
N VAL A 356 54.46 3.57 -3.77
CA VAL A 356 55.11 2.74 -2.74
C VAL A 356 54.11 1.74 -2.16
N GLN A 357 52.92 2.23 -1.78
CA GLN A 357 51.87 1.39 -1.22
C GLN A 357 50.48 1.95 -1.49
N THR A 358 49.49 1.08 -1.57
CA THR A 358 48.07 1.45 -1.58
C THR A 358 47.32 0.64 -0.54
N LYS A 359 46.53 1.31 0.30
CA LYS A 359 45.71 0.67 1.33
C LYS A 359 44.34 1.33 1.44
N VAL A 360 43.37 0.57 1.93
CA VAL A 360 42.03 1.07 2.24
C VAL A 360 42.02 1.58 3.70
N LEU A 361 41.42 2.74 3.92
CA LEU A 361 41.35 3.39 5.22
C LEU A 361 40.04 3.08 6.00
N SER A 362 39.11 2.31 5.40
CA SER A 362 37.71 2.24 5.84
C SER A 362 37.34 1.10 6.81
N GLU A 363 38.28 0.31 7.35
CA GLU A 363 37.92 -0.84 8.21
C GLU A 363 37.30 -0.49 9.58
N ASN A 364 37.29 0.79 10.00
CA ASN A 364 36.88 1.17 11.36
C ASN A 364 35.64 2.08 11.47
N PHE A 365 34.85 2.24 10.41
CA PHE A 365 33.53 2.89 10.56
C PHE A 365 32.51 1.81 10.93
N LYS A 366 32.47 1.45 12.22
CA LYS A 366 31.28 0.79 12.75
C LYS A 366 30.13 1.78 12.60
N LEU A 367 29.11 1.36 11.85
CA LEU A 367 27.80 2.00 11.80
C LEU A 367 27.19 2.00 13.20
#